data_AF-A0A3D0ZWT2-F1
#
_entry.id   AF-A0A3D0ZWT2-F1
#
_cell.length_a   1.000
_cell.length_b   1.000
_cell.length_c   1.000
_cell.angle_alpha   90.00
_cell.angle_beta   90.00
_cell.angle_gamma   90.00
#
_symmetry.space_group_name_H-M   'P 1'
#
loop_
_entity.id
_entity.type
_entity.pdbx_description
1 polymer ?
#
loop_
_entity_poly.entity_id
_entity_poly.type
_entity_poly.pdbx_seq_one_letter_code
_entity_poly.pdbx_strand_id
1 'polypeptide(L)'
;GLIAGWHEADQMKINLNMLQNILEPLKSSKALRHITLLQGTKAYGAHVEPMRIPGLEREPRHAHENFYWLQQDYLNNYCEETNRKMTIWRPQIIFGHALNAPMNMLNAIGIYAAILKARGQPLVYPGGPAAVTEAVDADLLAQAIQFSFDNPSFDGETFNITNGDVFRWQDIWQELSNIFDMQGETKSPQRLSDWIYDCEAEWQNITEANSLRPYSIRELAGDSFFYADALFNAHSDTAPPPSLLSTIKLRQTGFNKCIDTLDMFNKWFNKLRLLKVLPA
;
A
#
# COMPACT_ATOMS: atom_id res chain seq x y z
N GLY A 1 -4.55 17.15 -3.33
CA GLY A 1 -5.12 15.79 -3.33
C GLY A 1 -4.00 14.79 -3.42
N LEU A 2 -4.19 13.57 -2.92
CA LEU A 2 -3.14 12.56 -2.73
C LEU A 2 -2.16 12.39 -3.92
N ILE A 3 -2.68 12.17 -5.14
CA ILE A 3 -1.84 11.86 -6.32
C ILE A 3 -1.07 13.09 -6.82
N ALA A 4 -1.73 14.25 -6.87
CA ALA A 4 -1.09 15.50 -7.30
C ALA A 4 0.09 15.89 -6.38
N GLY A 5 -0.03 15.60 -5.08
CA GLY A 5 1.01 15.88 -4.09
C GLY A 5 2.32 15.10 -4.27
N TRP A 6 2.36 14.09 -5.14
CA TRP A 6 3.57 13.27 -5.33
C TRP A 6 4.73 14.02 -6.00
N HIS A 7 4.44 15.13 -6.69
CA HIS A 7 5.42 15.96 -7.40
C HIS A 7 5.61 17.34 -6.76
N GLU A 8 4.94 17.63 -5.64
CA GLU A 8 5.00 18.95 -5.02
C GLU A 8 6.28 19.13 -4.19
N ALA A 9 7.10 20.12 -4.55
CA ALA A 9 8.36 20.41 -3.84
C ALA A 9 8.15 20.69 -2.34
N ASP A 10 7.00 21.26 -1.96
CA ASP A 10 6.67 21.51 -0.55
C ASP A 10 6.37 20.21 0.20
N GLN A 11 5.72 19.23 -0.44
CA GLN A 11 5.55 17.89 0.13
C GLN A 11 6.90 17.20 0.34
N MET A 12 7.85 17.40 -0.58
CA MET A 12 9.20 16.85 -0.43
C MET A 12 9.92 17.40 0.79
N LYS A 13 9.85 18.73 1.01
CA LYS A 13 10.43 19.38 2.18
C LYS A 13 9.74 18.92 3.48
N ILE A 14 8.40 18.82 3.49
CA ILE A 14 7.65 18.35 4.65
C ILE A 14 8.09 16.95 5.07
N ASN A 15 8.18 16.01 4.12
CA ASN A 15 8.60 14.64 4.39
C ASN A 15 10.06 14.55 4.89
N LEU A 16 10.95 15.38 4.38
CA LEU A 16 12.32 15.49 4.91
C LEU A 16 12.33 16.03 6.34
N ASN A 17 11.62 17.14 6.59
CA ASN A 17 11.56 17.77 7.91
C ASN A 17 11.00 16.81 8.97
N MET A 18 10.01 16.00 8.62
CA MET A 18 9.48 14.96 9.53
C MET A 18 10.56 13.97 9.97
N LEU A 19 11.37 13.49 9.02
CA LEU A 19 12.47 12.56 9.33
C LEU A 19 13.54 13.23 10.20
N GLN A 20 13.91 14.48 9.88
CA GLN A 20 14.89 15.26 10.65
C GLN A 20 14.41 15.49 12.09
N ASN A 21 13.14 15.86 12.28
CA ASN A 21 12.57 16.08 13.61
C ASN A 21 12.61 14.82 14.50
N ILE A 22 12.58 13.63 13.90
CA ILE A 22 12.73 12.36 14.62
C ILE A 22 14.20 12.08 14.92
N LEU A 23 15.09 12.24 13.93
CA LEU A 23 16.46 11.74 14.02
C LEU A 23 17.45 12.72 14.69
N GLU A 24 17.28 14.03 14.52
CA GLU A 24 18.19 15.03 15.11
C GLU A 24 18.28 14.92 16.65
N PRO A 25 17.17 14.82 17.41
CA PRO A 25 17.26 14.61 18.86
C PRO A 25 17.94 13.30 19.26
N LEU A 26 17.90 12.31 18.38
CA LEU A 26 18.46 10.97 18.62
C LEU A 26 19.96 10.86 18.30
N LYS A 27 20.61 11.89 17.72
CA LYS A 27 22.06 11.86 17.43
C LYS A 27 22.90 11.53 18.66
N SER A 28 22.50 12.05 19.83
CA SER A 28 23.19 11.81 21.10
C SER A 28 22.85 10.46 21.75
N SER A 29 21.83 9.75 21.25
CA SER A 29 21.38 8.49 21.83
C SER A 29 22.40 7.39 21.58
N LYS A 30 22.95 6.83 22.66
CA LYS A 30 23.81 5.63 22.61
C LYS A 30 23.01 4.33 22.46
N ALA A 31 21.69 4.39 22.62
CA ALA A 31 20.81 3.22 22.54
C ALA A 31 20.29 2.96 21.12
N LEU A 32 20.22 4.00 20.28
CA LEU A 32 19.84 3.84 18.88
C LEU A 32 20.91 3.01 18.15
N ARG A 33 20.51 1.96 17.44
CA ARG A 33 21.43 1.06 16.72
C ARG A 33 21.16 1.00 15.22
N HIS A 34 19.89 1.00 14.84
CA HIS A 34 19.45 0.76 13.47
C HIS A 34 18.26 1.66 13.15
N ILE A 35 18.19 2.14 11.91
CA ILE A 35 17.08 2.93 11.37
C ILE A 35 16.54 2.24 10.12
N THR A 36 15.24 1.96 10.09
CA THR A 36 14.56 1.43 8.92
C THR A 36 13.75 2.53 8.23
N LEU A 37 13.90 2.67 6.91
CA LEU A 37 13.16 3.64 6.11
C LEU A 37 12.34 2.94 5.03
N LEU A 38 11.07 3.32 4.90
CA LEU A 38 10.20 2.84 3.83
C LEU A 38 10.21 3.81 2.64
N GLN A 39 10.35 3.24 1.44
CA GLN A 39 10.18 3.89 0.15
C GLN A 39 9.05 3.17 -0.61
N GLY A 40 9.26 2.80 -1.88
CA GLY A 40 8.34 2.02 -2.69
C GLY A 40 8.65 2.14 -4.19
N THR A 41 7.74 1.72 -5.05
CA THR A 41 7.93 1.71 -6.52
C THR A 41 8.21 3.07 -7.14
N LYS A 42 7.82 4.17 -6.48
CA LYS A 42 8.18 5.52 -6.92
C LYS A 42 9.71 5.75 -6.99
N ALA A 43 10.51 4.97 -6.27
CA ALA A 43 11.97 4.97 -6.40
C ALA A 43 12.46 4.57 -7.80
N TYR A 44 11.66 3.82 -8.55
CA TYR A 44 11.97 3.32 -9.90
C TYR A 44 11.32 4.14 -11.02
N GLY A 45 10.71 5.29 -10.71
CA GLY A 45 10.08 6.14 -11.72
C GLY A 45 8.67 5.72 -12.13
N ALA A 46 8.04 4.72 -11.47
CA ALA A 46 6.73 4.15 -11.84
C ALA A 46 5.55 5.15 -11.93
N HIS A 47 5.70 6.35 -11.39
CA HIS A 47 4.72 7.44 -11.39
C HIS A 47 5.06 8.55 -12.40
N VAL A 48 6.18 8.40 -13.12
CA VAL A 48 6.69 9.35 -14.11
C VAL A 48 6.62 8.72 -15.50
N GLU A 49 7.09 7.48 -15.63
CA GLU A 49 7.13 6.75 -16.90
C GLU A 49 7.07 5.23 -16.68
N PRO A 50 6.84 4.42 -17.73
CA PRO A 50 6.91 2.97 -17.62
C PRO A 50 8.29 2.53 -17.10
N MET A 51 8.32 1.90 -15.93
CA MET A 51 9.57 1.43 -15.34
C MET A 51 10.07 0.12 -15.99
N ARG A 52 11.36 -0.15 -15.88
CA ARG A 52 11.91 -1.48 -16.19
C ARG A 52 11.31 -2.54 -15.26
N ILE A 53 10.98 -3.70 -15.83
CA ILE A 53 10.42 -4.83 -15.09
C ILE A 53 11.35 -6.06 -15.18
N PRO A 54 11.67 -6.70 -14.04
CA PRO A 54 11.36 -6.24 -12.69
C PRO A 54 12.20 -5.03 -12.28
N GLY A 55 11.68 -4.23 -11.34
CA GLY A 55 12.48 -3.24 -10.60
C GLY A 55 13.55 -3.94 -9.77
N LEU A 56 14.77 -3.44 -9.83
CA LEU A 56 15.94 -4.06 -9.18
C LEU A 56 16.66 -3.03 -8.31
N GLU A 57 17.01 -3.42 -7.08
CA GLU A 57 17.62 -2.52 -6.08
C GLU A 57 19.01 -2.03 -6.48
N ARG A 58 19.69 -2.77 -7.36
CA ARG A 58 21.01 -2.42 -7.92
C ARG A 58 20.96 -1.39 -9.04
N GLU A 59 19.77 -1.04 -9.54
CA GLU A 59 19.64 -0.02 -10.57
C GLU A 59 20.05 1.35 -10.03
N PRO A 60 20.62 2.22 -10.86
CA PRO A 60 20.91 3.58 -10.45
C PRO A 60 19.64 4.29 -9.99
N ARG A 61 19.81 5.27 -9.09
CA ARG A 61 18.74 6.20 -8.69
C ARG A 61 18.13 6.80 -9.96
N HIS A 62 16.80 6.66 -10.09
CA HIS A 62 16.07 7.23 -11.21
C HIS A 62 16.10 8.76 -11.16
N ALA A 63 16.22 9.40 -12.32
CA ALA A 63 16.40 10.84 -12.46
C ALA A 63 15.05 11.59 -12.40
N HIS A 64 14.45 11.65 -11.21
CA HIS A 64 13.22 12.40 -10.95
C HIS A 64 13.20 13.01 -9.56
N GLU A 65 12.34 14.01 -9.37
CA GLU A 65 12.09 14.59 -8.06
C GLU A 65 11.22 13.65 -7.22
N ASN A 66 11.69 13.33 -6.01
CA ASN A 66 10.96 12.50 -5.07
C ASN A 66 11.47 12.73 -3.64
N PHE A 67 10.57 12.76 -2.67
CA PHE A 67 10.96 12.92 -1.27
C PHE A 67 11.77 11.73 -0.74
N TYR A 68 11.61 10.54 -1.33
CA TYR A 68 12.44 9.37 -1.02
C TYR A 68 13.93 9.65 -1.13
N TRP A 69 14.31 10.49 -2.10
CA TRP A 69 15.69 10.86 -2.34
C TRP A 69 16.22 11.81 -1.29
N LEU A 70 15.45 12.83 -0.93
CA LEU A 70 15.85 13.75 0.15
C LEU A 70 16.02 13.01 1.48
N GLN A 71 15.09 12.10 1.80
CA GLN A 71 15.15 11.28 3.01
C GLN A 71 16.34 10.32 3.00
N GLN A 72 16.61 9.66 1.86
CA GLN A 72 17.74 8.74 1.72
C GLN A 72 19.08 9.47 1.81
N ASP A 73 19.24 10.59 1.12
CA ASP A 73 20.47 11.39 1.15
C ASP A 73 20.75 11.90 2.58
N TYR A 74 19.71 12.38 3.29
CA TYR A 74 19.83 12.76 4.71
C TYR A 74 20.18 11.57 5.61
N LEU A 75 19.51 10.42 5.44
CA LEU A 75 19.74 9.25 6.27
C LEU A 75 21.15 8.68 6.07
N ASN A 76 21.66 8.69 4.84
CA ASN A 76 23.04 8.30 4.54
C ASN A 76 24.03 9.16 5.35
N ASN A 77 23.92 10.49 5.24
CA ASN A 77 24.77 11.42 5.98
C ASN A 77 24.63 11.23 7.50
N TYR A 78 23.40 11.07 7.99
CA TYR A 78 23.13 10.81 9.41
C TYR A 78 23.86 9.55 9.90
N CYS A 79 23.77 8.46 9.14
CA CYS A 79 24.39 7.18 9.46
C CYS A 79 25.92 7.26 9.43
N GLU A 80 26.50 7.98 8.47
CA GLU A 80 27.94 8.27 8.40
C GLU A 80 28.42 9.06 9.62
N GLU A 81 27.71 10.13 10.01
CA GLU A 81 28.05 10.98 11.16
C GLU A 81 27.93 10.25 12.50
N THR A 82 26.93 9.38 12.64
CA THR A 82 26.54 8.78 13.94
C THR A 82 26.97 7.32 14.09
N ASN A 83 27.56 6.73 13.05
CA ASN A 83 27.91 5.31 12.96
C ASN A 83 26.70 4.41 13.31
N ARG A 84 25.55 4.70 12.68
CA ARG A 84 24.29 3.96 12.84
C ARG A 84 24.03 3.13 11.60
N LYS A 85 23.44 1.96 11.79
CA LYS A 85 23.04 1.08 10.68
C LYS A 85 21.71 1.55 10.11
N MET A 86 21.47 1.27 8.84
CA MET A 86 20.16 1.46 8.24
C MET A 86 19.80 0.37 7.23
N THR A 87 18.51 0.22 6.97
CA THR A 87 17.99 -0.57 5.84
C THR A 87 16.86 0.19 5.19
N ILE A 88 16.84 0.21 3.86
CA ILE A 88 15.75 0.79 3.07
C ILE A 88 14.86 -0.33 2.53
N TRP A 89 13.56 -0.22 2.71
CA TRP A 89 12.59 -1.16 2.13
C TRP A 89 11.76 -0.48 1.06
N ARG A 90 11.62 -1.15 -0.08
CA ARG A 90 10.78 -0.74 -1.21
C ARG A 90 9.65 -1.75 -1.36
N PRO A 91 8.61 -1.67 -0.52
CA PRO A 91 7.43 -2.49 -0.68
C PRO A 91 6.68 -2.14 -1.97
N GLN A 92 5.90 -3.11 -2.48
CA GLN A 92 4.79 -2.78 -3.36
C GLN A 92 3.63 -2.15 -2.56
N ILE A 93 2.37 -2.36 -2.96
CA ILE A 93 1.20 -1.84 -2.28
C ILE A 93 1.04 -2.61 -0.98
N ILE A 94 1.13 -1.90 0.14
CA ILE A 94 1.02 -2.50 1.47
C ILE A 94 -0.45 -2.69 1.83
N PHE A 95 -0.81 -3.91 2.21
CA PHE A 95 -2.13 -4.25 2.73
C PHE A 95 -2.04 -4.57 4.22
N GLY A 96 -2.81 -3.84 5.03
CA GLY A 96 -2.86 -3.98 6.48
C GLY A 96 -4.04 -3.20 7.06
N HIS A 97 -4.33 -3.43 8.34
CA HIS A 97 -5.52 -2.89 9.01
C HIS A 97 -5.39 -1.42 9.50
N ALA A 98 -4.47 -0.63 8.93
CA ALA A 98 -4.28 0.75 9.33
C ALA A 98 -5.53 1.60 9.00
N LEU A 99 -6.09 2.27 10.00
CA LEU A 99 -7.20 3.20 9.81
C LEU A 99 -6.67 4.58 9.38
N ASN A 100 -7.51 5.36 8.70
CA ASN A 100 -7.21 6.73 8.26
C ASN A 100 -6.01 6.85 7.32
N ALA A 101 -5.59 5.76 6.68
CA ALA A 101 -4.55 5.78 5.67
C ALA A 101 -5.15 6.25 4.33
N PRO A 102 -4.58 7.29 3.67
CA PRO A 102 -5.15 7.84 2.44
C PRO A 102 -5.02 6.91 1.23
N MET A 103 -4.26 5.82 1.34
CA MET A 103 -4.05 4.78 0.32
C MET A 103 -4.44 3.41 0.87
N ASN A 104 -5.71 3.22 1.23
CA ASN A 104 -6.20 1.97 1.81
C ASN A 104 -7.23 1.27 0.91
N MET A 105 -6.74 0.31 0.13
CA MET A 105 -7.59 -0.52 -0.73
C MET A 105 -8.56 -1.42 0.03
N LEU A 106 -8.21 -1.87 1.25
CA LEU A 106 -9.11 -2.70 2.05
C LEU A 106 -10.34 -1.92 2.48
N ASN A 107 -10.18 -0.66 2.90
CA ASN A 107 -11.30 0.19 3.26
C ASN A 107 -12.16 0.53 2.03
N ALA A 108 -11.53 0.86 0.89
CA ALA A 108 -12.26 1.15 -0.33
C ALA A 108 -13.12 -0.04 -0.79
N ILE A 109 -12.53 -1.23 -0.90
CA ILE A 109 -13.25 -2.45 -1.32
C ILE A 109 -14.29 -2.85 -0.27
N GLY A 110 -13.95 -2.80 1.01
CA GLY A 110 -14.84 -3.20 2.10
C GLY A 110 -16.09 -2.33 2.22
N ILE A 111 -15.95 -1.01 2.12
CA ILE A 111 -17.08 -0.07 2.14
C ILE A 111 -17.95 -0.27 0.89
N TYR A 112 -17.32 -0.39 -0.28
CA TYR A 112 -18.03 -0.63 -1.54
C TYR A 112 -18.86 -1.93 -1.48
N ALA A 113 -18.24 -3.03 -1.03
CA ALA A 113 -18.93 -4.30 -0.84
C ALA A 113 -20.07 -4.20 0.17
N ALA A 114 -19.87 -3.53 1.30
CA ALA A 114 -20.90 -3.35 2.31
C ALA A 114 -22.13 -2.58 1.79
N ILE A 115 -21.92 -1.50 1.03
CA ILE A 115 -22.98 -0.72 0.41
C ILE A 115 -23.76 -1.56 -0.61
N LEU A 116 -23.05 -2.23 -1.53
CA LEU A 116 -23.71 -3.09 -2.52
C LEU A 116 -24.48 -4.25 -1.88
N LYS A 117 -23.92 -4.87 -0.83
CA LYS A 117 -24.58 -5.92 -0.07
C LYS A 117 -25.85 -5.42 0.61
N ALA A 118 -25.83 -4.23 1.20
CA ALA A 118 -27.02 -3.60 1.79
C ALA A 118 -28.12 -3.30 0.75
N ARG A 119 -27.72 -3.03 -0.50
CA ARG A 119 -28.64 -2.82 -1.64
C ARG A 119 -29.12 -4.13 -2.29
N GLY A 120 -28.63 -5.29 -1.85
CA GLY A 120 -28.92 -6.59 -2.49
C GLY A 120 -28.32 -6.71 -3.89
N GLN A 121 -27.23 -6.00 -4.17
CA GLN A 121 -26.55 -5.99 -5.46
C GLN A 121 -25.33 -6.92 -5.45
N PRO A 122 -24.94 -7.49 -6.60
CA PRO A 122 -23.69 -8.25 -6.73
C PRO A 122 -22.49 -7.32 -6.54
N LEU A 123 -21.33 -7.89 -6.17
CA LEU A 123 -20.07 -7.15 -6.10
C LEU A 123 -19.52 -6.99 -7.52
N VAL A 124 -19.90 -5.91 -8.18
CA VAL A 124 -19.47 -5.61 -9.55
C VAL A 124 -18.04 -5.09 -9.55
N TYR A 125 -17.21 -5.49 -10.50
CA TYR A 125 -15.89 -4.89 -10.69
C TYR A 125 -16.05 -3.46 -11.24
N PRO A 126 -15.57 -2.42 -10.52
CA PRO A 126 -15.85 -1.03 -10.87
C PRO A 126 -14.89 -0.46 -11.93
N GLY A 127 -13.87 -1.23 -12.32
CA GLY A 127 -12.76 -0.76 -13.14
C GLY A 127 -12.78 -1.20 -14.60
N GLY A 128 -11.71 -0.79 -15.31
CA GLY A 128 -11.34 -1.29 -16.63
C GLY A 128 -10.26 -2.38 -16.54
N PRO A 129 -9.63 -2.76 -17.67
CA PRO A 129 -8.54 -3.73 -17.65
C PRO A 129 -7.37 -3.21 -16.81
N ALA A 130 -7.14 -3.77 -15.61
CA ALA A 130 -6.02 -3.35 -14.76
C ALA A 130 -4.70 -4.01 -15.18
N ALA A 131 -3.60 -3.36 -14.83
CA ALA A 131 -2.26 -3.93 -14.97
C ALA A 131 -2.08 -5.18 -14.10
N VAL A 132 -1.14 -6.04 -14.50
CA VAL A 132 -0.58 -7.04 -13.60
C VAL A 132 0.12 -6.30 -12.46
N THR A 133 -0.17 -6.68 -11.22
CA THR A 133 0.34 -6.03 -10.02
C THR A 133 0.76 -7.05 -8.97
N GLU A 134 1.42 -6.57 -7.92
CA GLU A 134 1.78 -7.33 -6.72
C GLU A 134 1.19 -6.64 -5.49
N ALA A 135 1.14 -7.38 -4.39
CA ALA A 135 0.79 -6.87 -3.07
C ALA A 135 1.93 -7.16 -2.08
N VAL A 136 1.92 -6.47 -0.94
CA VAL A 136 2.70 -6.90 0.23
C VAL A 136 1.83 -6.86 1.48
N ASP A 137 1.82 -7.98 2.18
CA ASP A 137 1.20 -8.12 3.49
C ASP A 137 1.99 -7.34 4.55
N ALA A 138 1.29 -6.54 5.35
CA ALA A 138 1.92 -5.75 6.41
C ALA A 138 2.64 -6.62 7.46
N ASP A 139 2.13 -7.82 7.78
CA ASP A 139 2.81 -8.71 8.73
C ASP A 139 4.05 -9.35 8.10
N LEU A 140 4.02 -9.68 6.80
CA LEU A 140 5.20 -10.15 6.06
C LEU A 140 6.30 -9.07 6.02
N LEU A 141 5.93 -7.82 5.74
CA LEU A 141 6.85 -6.68 5.79
C LEU A 141 7.44 -6.50 7.20
N ALA A 142 6.61 -6.54 8.24
CA ALA A 142 7.08 -6.43 9.62
C ALA A 142 8.04 -7.57 9.99
N GLN A 143 7.76 -8.80 9.56
CA GLN A 143 8.66 -9.94 9.77
C GLN A 143 10.00 -9.76 9.05
N ALA A 144 10.02 -9.19 7.85
CA ALA A 144 11.24 -8.94 7.09
C ALA A 144 12.10 -7.86 7.76
N ILE A 145 11.46 -6.78 8.23
CA ILE A 145 12.13 -5.72 9.01
C ILE A 145 12.71 -6.31 10.30
N GLN A 146 11.93 -7.10 11.05
CA GLN A 146 12.42 -7.75 12.25
C GLN A 146 13.62 -8.67 11.95
N PHE A 147 13.55 -9.44 10.86
CA PHE A 147 14.64 -10.32 10.43
C PHE A 147 15.93 -9.55 10.09
N SER A 148 15.83 -8.34 9.55
CA SER A 148 17.01 -7.52 9.22
C SER A 148 17.81 -7.06 10.44
N PHE A 149 17.19 -6.91 11.61
CA PHE A 149 17.87 -6.36 12.78
C PHE A 149 18.98 -7.26 13.32
N ASP A 150 18.83 -8.58 13.18
CA ASP A 150 19.79 -9.58 13.65
C ASP A 150 20.64 -10.15 12.50
N ASN A 151 20.58 -9.55 11.29
CA ASN A 151 21.28 -10.03 10.11
C ASN A 151 22.17 -8.92 9.51
N PRO A 152 23.50 -8.95 9.75
CA PRO A 152 24.43 -7.94 9.24
C PRO A 152 24.44 -7.77 7.72
N SER A 153 24.00 -8.77 6.95
CA SER A 153 23.89 -8.66 5.49
C SER A 153 22.78 -7.71 5.02
N PHE A 154 22.00 -7.13 5.94
CA PHE A 154 21.00 -6.10 5.67
C PHE A 154 21.49 -4.68 5.98
N ASP A 155 22.63 -4.54 6.66
CA ASP A 155 23.15 -3.24 7.07
C ASP A 155 23.64 -2.43 5.87
N GLY A 156 23.08 -1.23 5.68
CA GLY A 156 23.39 -0.34 4.56
C GLY A 156 22.70 -0.74 3.25
N GLU A 157 21.82 -1.74 3.27
CA GLU A 157 21.23 -2.32 2.08
C GLU A 157 19.81 -1.82 1.81
N THR A 158 19.40 -1.92 0.54
CA THR A 158 18.02 -1.70 0.08
C THR A 158 17.39 -3.00 -0.38
N PHE A 159 16.14 -3.26 -0.01
CA PHE A 159 15.40 -4.47 -0.41
C PHE A 159 14.00 -4.16 -0.94
N ASN A 160 13.65 -4.79 -2.06
CA ASN A 160 12.27 -4.92 -2.50
C ASN A 160 11.55 -6.01 -1.72
N ILE A 161 10.25 -5.85 -1.54
CA ILE A 161 9.43 -6.87 -0.89
C ILE A 161 8.00 -6.89 -1.43
N THR A 162 7.54 -8.10 -1.75
CA THR A 162 6.21 -8.43 -2.26
C THR A 162 5.77 -9.76 -1.64
N ASN A 163 4.50 -10.10 -1.77
CA ASN A 163 3.91 -11.36 -1.30
C ASN A 163 4.56 -12.60 -1.93
N GLY A 164 5.08 -12.46 -3.16
CA GLY A 164 5.73 -13.52 -3.91
C GLY A 164 4.94 -14.05 -5.10
N ASP A 165 3.74 -13.53 -5.34
CA ASP A 165 2.86 -13.79 -6.47
C ASP A 165 2.47 -12.50 -7.21
N VAL A 166 1.70 -12.62 -8.30
CA VAL A 166 1.17 -11.51 -9.11
C VAL A 166 -0.31 -11.74 -9.42
N PHE A 167 -1.06 -10.67 -9.66
CA PHE A 167 -2.47 -10.77 -10.01
C PHE A 167 -2.93 -9.58 -10.87
N ARG A 168 -4.15 -9.66 -11.41
CA ARG A 168 -4.90 -8.52 -11.94
C ARG A 168 -6.17 -8.38 -11.11
N TRP A 169 -6.58 -7.15 -10.78
CA TRP A 169 -7.77 -6.92 -9.96
C TRP A 169 -9.03 -7.57 -10.53
N GLN A 170 -9.24 -7.45 -11.85
CA GLN A 170 -10.37 -8.06 -12.53
C GLN A 170 -10.35 -9.60 -12.53
N ASP A 171 -9.17 -10.22 -12.43
CA ASP A 171 -9.05 -11.68 -12.45
C ASP A 171 -9.39 -12.30 -11.10
N ILE A 172 -9.02 -11.63 -10.00
CA ILE A 172 -9.24 -12.11 -8.63
C ILE A 172 -10.58 -11.64 -8.04
N TRP A 173 -11.38 -10.91 -8.81
CA TRP A 173 -12.57 -10.24 -8.30
C TRP A 173 -13.64 -11.21 -7.81
N GLN A 174 -13.73 -12.37 -8.46
CA GLN A 174 -14.66 -13.42 -8.06
C GLN A 174 -14.26 -14.04 -6.71
N GLU A 175 -12.97 -14.23 -6.47
CA GLU A 175 -12.44 -14.73 -5.21
C GLU A 175 -12.61 -13.67 -4.11
N LEU A 176 -12.42 -12.39 -4.43
CA LEU A 176 -12.72 -11.29 -3.51
C LEU A 176 -14.21 -11.26 -3.14
N SER A 177 -15.12 -11.45 -4.10
CA SER A 177 -16.57 -11.45 -3.81
C SER A 177 -16.97 -12.59 -2.88
N ASN A 178 -16.30 -13.75 -3.00
CA ASN A 178 -16.52 -14.88 -2.10
C ASN A 178 -16.16 -14.55 -0.65
N ILE A 179 -15.14 -13.71 -0.40
CA ILE A 179 -14.79 -13.26 0.95
C ILE A 179 -15.96 -12.50 1.61
N PHE A 180 -16.78 -11.80 0.82
CA PHE A 180 -17.93 -11.01 1.27
C PHE A 180 -19.26 -11.77 1.23
N ASP A 181 -19.25 -13.05 0.85
CA ASP A 181 -20.44 -13.85 0.55
C ASP A 181 -21.35 -13.19 -0.50
N MET A 182 -20.73 -12.63 -1.55
CA MET A 182 -21.42 -11.94 -2.64
C MET A 182 -21.15 -12.63 -3.99
N GLN A 183 -22.13 -12.55 -4.90
CA GLN A 183 -21.89 -12.89 -6.30
C GLN A 183 -20.97 -11.84 -6.92
N GLY A 184 -19.93 -12.30 -7.62
CA GLY A 184 -19.03 -11.44 -8.36
C GLY A 184 -19.59 -11.18 -9.75
N GLU A 185 -19.50 -9.94 -10.22
CA GLU A 185 -19.88 -9.60 -11.58
C GLU A 185 -18.79 -8.76 -12.25
N THR A 186 -18.39 -9.15 -13.45
CA THR A 186 -17.13 -8.63 -14.01
C THR A 186 -17.21 -7.23 -14.62
N LYS A 187 -18.40 -6.63 -14.86
CA LYS A 187 -18.47 -5.41 -15.69
C LYS A 187 -19.63 -4.46 -15.40
N SER A 188 -19.33 -3.34 -14.74
CA SER A 188 -20.02 -2.05 -14.90
C SER A 188 -19.05 -0.94 -14.49
N PRO A 189 -18.23 -0.41 -15.41
CA PRO A 189 -17.24 0.61 -15.07
C PRO A 189 -17.91 1.81 -14.41
N GLN A 190 -17.60 2.02 -13.14
CA GLN A 190 -18.14 3.12 -12.35
C GLN A 190 -17.10 3.53 -11.33
N ARG A 191 -16.64 4.77 -11.45
CA ARG A 191 -15.67 5.32 -10.52
C ARG A 191 -16.27 5.37 -9.12
N LEU A 192 -15.61 4.76 -8.17
CA LEU A 192 -16.04 4.73 -6.78
C LEU A 192 -16.04 6.15 -6.19
N SER A 193 -15.08 6.99 -6.59
CA SER A 193 -14.96 8.38 -6.13
C SER A 193 -16.15 9.26 -6.50
N ASP A 194 -16.93 8.90 -7.51
CA ASP A 194 -18.03 9.73 -8.02
C ASP A 194 -19.29 9.66 -7.15
N TRP A 195 -19.46 8.62 -6.32
CA TRP A 195 -20.74 8.39 -5.65
C TRP A 195 -20.65 7.78 -4.25
N ILE A 196 -19.58 7.05 -3.88
CA ILE A 196 -19.54 6.40 -2.56
C ILE A 196 -19.49 7.42 -1.42
N TYR A 197 -18.84 8.56 -1.61
CA TYR A 197 -18.82 9.62 -0.60
C TYR A 197 -20.20 10.22 -0.31
N ASP A 198 -21.16 10.09 -1.21
CA ASP A 198 -22.54 10.55 -1.01
C ASP A 198 -23.41 9.53 -0.25
N CYS A 199 -22.85 8.35 0.07
CA CYS A 199 -23.55 7.26 0.75
C CYS A 199 -23.40 7.29 2.28
N GLU A 200 -23.01 8.42 2.89
CA GLU A 200 -22.76 8.52 4.34
C GLU A 200 -23.98 8.12 5.19
N ALA A 201 -25.20 8.52 4.79
CA ALA A 201 -26.42 8.13 5.51
C ALA A 201 -26.69 6.62 5.43
N GLU A 202 -26.41 5.99 4.28
CA GLU A 202 -26.54 4.55 4.10
C GLU A 202 -25.48 3.80 4.92
N TRP A 203 -24.25 4.29 4.92
CA TRP A 203 -23.17 3.75 5.75
C TRP A 203 -23.47 3.87 7.24
N GLN A 204 -24.09 4.96 7.68
CA GLN A 204 -24.55 5.10 9.07
C GLN A 204 -25.56 4.00 9.42
N ASN A 205 -26.55 3.73 8.56
CA ASN A 205 -27.52 2.66 8.78
C ASN A 205 -26.85 1.28 8.84
N ILE A 206 -25.87 1.02 7.96
CA ILE A 206 -25.07 -0.22 7.98
C ILE A 206 -24.30 -0.33 9.30
N THR A 207 -23.68 0.77 9.74
CA THR A 207 -22.91 0.84 10.99
C THR A 207 -23.78 0.52 12.19
N GLU A 208 -24.95 1.13 12.30
CA GLU A 208 -25.91 0.90 13.38
C GLU A 208 -26.42 -0.55 13.37
N ALA A 209 -26.88 -1.04 12.22
CA ALA A 209 -27.41 -2.39 12.07
C ALA A 209 -26.40 -3.50 12.41
N ASN A 210 -25.11 -3.26 12.16
CA ASN A 210 -24.04 -4.23 12.41
C ASN A 210 -23.23 -3.94 13.69
N SER A 211 -23.61 -2.91 14.47
CA SER A 211 -22.89 -2.48 15.66
C SER A 211 -21.40 -2.20 15.39
N LEU A 212 -21.10 -1.55 14.26
CA LEU A 212 -19.74 -1.18 13.87
C LEU A 212 -19.24 0.01 14.71
N ARG A 213 -17.94 0.26 14.66
CA ARG A 213 -17.37 1.52 15.15
C ARG A 213 -17.93 2.68 14.32
N PRO A 214 -18.32 3.80 14.94
CA PRO A 214 -19.08 4.87 14.28
C PRO A 214 -18.18 5.81 13.46
N TYR A 215 -17.42 5.25 12.52
CA TYR A 215 -16.63 6.03 11.58
C TYR A 215 -17.47 6.37 10.36
N SER A 216 -17.37 7.59 9.87
CA SER A 216 -17.87 8.00 8.54
C SER A 216 -17.07 7.33 7.41
N ILE A 217 -17.61 7.35 6.20
CA ILE A 217 -16.90 6.91 5.00
C ILE A 217 -15.62 7.74 4.84
N ARG A 218 -15.71 9.07 5.02
CA ARG A 218 -14.55 9.98 4.95
C ARG A 218 -13.44 9.62 5.94
N GLU A 219 -13.77 9.29 7.18
CA GLU A 219 -12.77 8.91 8.19
C GLU A 219 -12.06 7.60 7.82
N LEU A 220 -12.81 6.59 7.36
CA LEU A 220 -12.24 5.30 6.98
C LEU A 220 -11.44 5.37 5.68
N ALA A 221 -12.00 5.97 4.64
CA ALA A 221 -11.45 5.93 3.29
C ALA A 221 -10.46 7.07 3.01
N GLY A 222 -10.62 8.27 3.59
CA GLY A 222 -9.83 9.43 3.15
C GLY A 222 -9.94 9.61 1.63
N ASP A 223 -8.79 9.60 0.93
CA ASP A 223 -8.69 9.65 -0.55
C ASP A 223 -8.67 8.25 -1.23
N SER A 224 -8.96 7.18 -0.49
CA SER A 224 -8.76 5.79 -0.97
C SER A 224 -9.61 5.41 -2.17
N PHE A 225 -10.77 6.04 -2.41
CA PHE A 225 -11.56 5.74 -3.61
C PHE A 225 -10.91 6.27 -4.89
N PHE A 226 -10.28 7.45 -4.85
CA PHE A 226 -9.47 7.93 -5.98
C PHE A 226 -8.29 7.01 -6.26
N TYR A 227 -7.67 6.51 -5.19
CA TYR A 227 -6.58 5.53 -5.30
C TYR A 227 -7.08 4.19 -5.89
N ALA A 228 -8.24 3.72 -5.45
CA ALA A 228 -8.87 2.50 -5.98
C ALA A 228 -9.24 2.65 -7.45
N ASP A 229 -9.83 3.78 -7.85
CA ASP A 229 -10.17 4.06 -9.25
C ASP A 229 -8.93 4.06 -10.15
N ALA A 230 -7.79 4.57 -9.66
CA ALA A 230 -6.52 4.48 -10.38
C ALA A 230 -6.01 3.04 -10.50
N LEU A 231 -6.04 2.25 -9.41
CA LEU A 231 -5.54 0.87 -9.42
C LEU A 231 -6.45 -0.10 -10.20
N PHE A 232 -7.76 0.13 -10.18
CA PHE A 232 -8.73 -0.61 -10.99
C PHE A 232 -8.78 -0.12 -12.45
N ASN A 233 -7.98 0.89 -12.81
CA ASN A 233 -7.99 1.48 -14.14
C ASN A 233 -9.40 1.92 -14.58
N ALA A 234 -10.16 2.56 -13.69
CA ALA A 234 -11.56 2.95 -13.93
C ALA A 234 -11.73 4.06 -14.99
N HIS A 235 -10.62 4.62 -15.49
CA HIS A 235 -10.61 5.74 -16.43
C HIS A 235 -10.23 5.36 -17.87
N SER A 236 -9.91 4.08 -18.14
CA SER A 236 -9.34 3.67 -19.41
C SER A 236 -9.73 2.23 -19.78
N ASP A 237 -9.90 2.00 -21.08
CA ASP A 237 -10.11 0.67 -21.65
C ASP A 237 -8.80 -0.04 -22.02
N THR A 238 -7.65 0.64 -21.85
CA THR A 238 -6.31 0.08 -22.09
C THR A 238 -5.59 -0.10 -20.77
N ALA A 239 -5.04 -1.30 -20.54
CA ALA A 239 -4.30 -1.60 -19.33
C ALA A 239 -3.03 -0.73 -19.23
N PRO A 240 -2.77 -0.11 -18.06
CA PRO A 240 -1.53 0.63 -17.86
C PRO A 240 -0.32 -0.30 -17.84
N PRO A 241 0.90 0.22 -18.06
CA PRO A 241 2.11 -0.56 -17.90
C PRO A 241 2.21 -1.10 -16.46
N PRO A 242 2.61 -2.36 -16.26
CA PRO A 242 2.78 -2.91 -14.92
C PRO A 242 3.97 -2.28 -14.20
N SER A 243 4.03 -2.48 -12.89
CA SER A 243 5.15 -2.03 -12.05
C SER A 243 5.48 -3.17 -11.08
N LEU A 244 6.33 -4.11 -11.50
CA LEU A 244 6.65 -5.30 -10.71
C LEU A 244 8.08 -5.23 -10.17
N LEU A 245 8.30 -5.78 -8.98
CA LEU A 245 9.57 -5.78 -8.27
C LEU A 245 10.20 -7.17 -8.23
N SER A 246 11.53 -7.24 -8.28
CA SER A 246 12.23 -8.48 -7.98
C SER A 246 12.47 -8.59 -6.49
N THR A 247 12.13 -9.73 -5.89
CA THR A 247 12.46 -10.04 -4.49
C THR A 247 13.66 -10.99 -4.36
N ILE A 248 14.38 -11.23 -5.46
CA ILE A 248 15.48 -12.21 -5.50
C ILE A 248 16.61 -11.83 -4.54
N LYS A 249 16.97 -10.54 -4.45
CA LYS A 249 17.99 -10.07 -3.51
C LYS A 249 17.61 -10.43 -2.07
N LEU A 250 16.41 -10.06 -1.64
CA LEU A 250 15.89 -10.36 -0.30
C LEU A 250 15.93 -11.87 0.01
N ARG A 251 15.49 -12.70 -0.95
CA ARG A 251 15.50 -14.17 -0.83
C ARG A 251 16.90 -14.73 -0.70
N GLN A 252 17.85 -14.25 -1.50
CA GLN A 252 19.25 -14.68 -1.46
C GLN A 252 19.98 -14.22 -0.19
N THR A 253 19.57 -13.11 0.42
CA THR A 253 20.07 -12.65 1.73
C THR A 253 19.44 -13.40 2.91
N GLY A 254 18.50 -14.33 2.65
CA GLY A 254 18.01 -15.30 3.63
C GLY A 254 16.56 -15.14 4.08
N PHE A 255 15.84 -14.11 3.61
CA PHE A 255 14.41 -13.96 3.90
C PHE A 255 13.56 -14.44 2.71
N ASN A 256 12.97 -15.63 2.84
CA ASN A 256 12.26 -16.31 1.75
C ASN A 256 10.78 -16.62 2.05
N LYS A 257 10.22 -16.01 3.10
CA LYS A 257 8.79 -16.12 3.41
C LYS A 257 7.95 -15.48 2.30
N CYS A 258 6.77 -16.04 2.08
CA CYS A 258 5.76 -15.57 1.14
C CYS A 258 4.35 -15.82 1.70
N ILE A 259 3.36 -15.19 1.10
CA ILE A 259 1.93 -15.41 1.40
C ILE A 259 1.15 -15.33 0.08
N ASP A 260 0.14 -16.18 -0.08
CA ASP A 260 -0.80 -16.04 -1.20
C ASP A 260 -1.60 -14.75 -1.04
N THR A 261 -1.71 -13.96 -2.11
CA THR A 261 -2.37 -12.65 -2.04
C THR A 261 -3.87 -12.75 -1.68
N LEU A 262 -4.58 -13.82 -2.08
CA LEU A 262 -5.97 -14.03 -1.67
C LEU A 262 -6.07 -14.43 -0.20
N ASP A 263 -5.16 -15.26 0.30
CA ASP A 263 -5.08 -15.57 1.73
C ASP A 263 -4.84 -14.30 2.56
N MET A 264 -3.97 -13.40 2.08
CA MET A 264 -3.74 -12.09 2.67
C MET A 264 -5.03 -11.24 2.71
N PHE A 265 -5.76 -11.16 1.60
CA PHE A 265 -7.02 -10.42 1.54
C PHE A 265 -8.05 -10.98 2.53
N ASN A 266 -8.25 -12.31 2.51
CA ASN A 266 -9.16 -12.98 3.43
C ASN A 266 -8.77 -12.70 4.89
N LYS A 267 -7.48 -12.81 5.24
CA LYS A 267 -6.95 -12.49 6.57
C LYS A 267 -7.32 -11.05 6.98
N TRP A 268 -7.04 -10.06 6.13
CA TRP A 268 -7.25 -8.65 6.50
C TRP A 268 -8.71 -8.24 6.54
N PHE A 269 -9.55 -8.71 5.61
CA PHE A 269 -10.99 -8.45 5.70
C PHE A 269 -11.59 -9.06 6.96
N ASN A 270 -11.22 -10.30 7.31
CA ASN A 270 -11.63 -10.90 8.58
C ASN A 270 -11.11 -10.13 9.80
N LYS A 271 -9.89 -9.59 9.74
CA LYS A 271 -9.38 -8.71 10.80
C LYS A 271 -10.22 -7.44 10.94
N LEU A 272 -10.61 -6.79 9.85
CA LEU A 272 -11.44 -5.59 9.86
C LEU A 272 -12.86 -5.87 10.38
N ARG A 273 -13.42 -7.05 10.08
CA ARG A 273 -14.67 -7.54 10.68
C ARG A 273 -14.57 -7.70 12.18
N LEU A 274 -13.53 -8.40 12.66
CA LEU A 274 -13.26 -8.60 14.09
C LEU A 274 -13.07 -7.28 14.85
N LEU A 275 -12.46 -6.28 14.19
CA LEU A 275 -12.29 -4.94 14.74
C LEU A 275 -13.57 -4.08 14.68
N LYS A 276 -14.65 -4.62 14.09
CA LYS A 276 -15.93 -3.95 13.84
C LYS A 276 -15.77 -2.68 12.99
N VAL A 277 -14.84 -2.73 12.03
CA VAL A 277 -14.64 -1.67 11.03
C VAL A 277 -15.48 -1.93 9.78
N LEU A 278 -15.66 -3.20 9.42
CA LEU A 278 -16.52 -3.65 8.33
C LEU A 278 -17.58 -4.62 8.85
N PRO A 279 -18.75 -4.73 8.19
CA PRO A 279 -19.74 -5.77 8.48
C PRO A 279 -19.19 -7.18 8.25
N ALA A 280 -19.80 -8.16 8.93
CA ALA A 280 -19.57 -9.58 8.68
C ALA A 280 -19.91 -9.97 7.23
#